data_AF-A0A5K1C1T8-F1
#
_entry.id   AF-A0A5K1C1T8-F1
#
_cell.length_a   1.000
_cell.length_b   1.000
_cell.length_c   1.000
_cell.angle_alpha   90.00
_cell.angle_beta   90.00
_cell.angle_gamma   90.00
#
_symmetry.space_group_name_H-M   'P 1'
#
loop_
_entity.id
_entity.type
_entity.pdbx_description
1 polymer ?
#
loop_
_entity_poly.entity_id
_entity_poly.type
_entity_poly.pdbx_seq_one_letter_code
_entity_poly.pdbx_strand_id
1 'polypeptide(L)'
;VEQLFSLENNGTNIEARLSNEHMFRAVKGTSFKILDISHMSEYRADAHPSRSGGKKHDDCMHWCLPGITDSWNDLLVAHLNRA
;
A
#
# COMPACT_ATOMS: atom_id res chain seq x y z
N VAL A 1 -0.51 14.98 -8.91
CA VAL A 1 -0.75 13.54 -8.64
C VAL A 1 -1.05 13.26 -7.18
N GLU A 2 -0.37 13.89 -6.21
CA GLU A 2 -0.68 13.70 -4.78
C GLU A 2 -2.14 13.98 -4.39
N GLN A 3 -2.77 14.94 -5.05
CA GLN A 3 -4.19 15.22 -4.87
C GLN A 3 -5.09 14.07 -5.32
N LEU A 4 -4.72 13.22 -6.29
CA LEU A 4 -5.61 12.17 -6.82
C LEU A 4 -6.11 11.24 -5.72
N PHE A 5 -5.20 10.84 -4.84
CA PHE A 5 -5.48 9.88 -3.79
C PHE A 5 -6.00 10.54 -2.50
N SER A 6 -6.23 11.86 -2.48
CA SER A 6 -6.79 12.54 -1.31
C SER A 6 -8.07 11.86 -0.81
N LEU A 7 -8.23 11.75 0.52
CA LEU A 7 -9.47 11.28 1.14
C LEU A 7 -10.67 12.13 0.71
N GLU A 8 -10.45 13.42 0.41
CA GLU A 8 -11.48 14.36 -0.03
C GLU A 8 -12.07 14.00 -1.39
N ASN A 9 -11.34 13.28 -2.24
CA ASN A 9 -11.79 12.94 -3.58
C ASN A 9 -12.75 11.75 -3.61
N ASN A 10 -12.92 11.03 -2.50
CA ASN A 10 -13.71 9.79 -2.41
C ASN A 10 -13.37 8.78 -3.54
N GLY A 11 -12.09 8.74 -3.92
CA GLY A 11 -11.59 7.97 -5.05
C GLY A 11 -11.13 6.57 -4.66
N THR A 12 -10.41 5.94 -5.60
CA THR A 12 -9.73 4.66 -5.34
C THR A 12 -8.79 4.79 -4.13
N ASN A 13 -8.68 3.72 -3.34
CA ASN A 13 -7.84 3.61 -2.15
C ASN A 13 -8.31 4.39 -0.90
N ILE A 14 -9.52 4.99 -0.89
CA ILE A 14 -10.03 5.69 0.29
C ILE A 14 -10.03 4.82 1.55
N GLU A 15 -10.53 3.59 1.48
CA GLU A 15 -10.55 2.66 2.61
C GLU A 15 -9.15 2.34 3.13
N ALA A 16 -8.18 2.16 2.22
CA ALA A 16 -6.80 1.91 2.57
C ALA A 16 -6.18 3.13 3.29
N ARG A 17 -6.46 4.35 2.81
CA ARG A 17 -5.98 5.57 3.46
C ARG A 17 -6.60 5.83 4.82
N LEU A 18 -7.91 5.58 4.98
CA LEU A 18 -8.57 5.67 6.28
C LEU A 18 -7.96 4.66 7.27
N SER A 19 -7.73 3.42 6.82
CA SER A 19 -7.04 2.40 7.62
C SER A 19 -5.64 2.85 8.03
N ASN A 20 -4.85 3.39 7.09
CA ASN A 20 -3.52 3.92 7.36
C ASN A 20 -3.55 5.09 8.35
N GLU A 21 -4.51 6.01 8.24
CA GLU A 21 -4.67 7.12 9.17
C GLU A 21 -4.93 6.62 10.60
N HIS A 22 -5.82 5.63 10.77
CA HIS A 22 -6.07 5.01 12.07
C HIS A 22 -4.83 4.32 12.62
N MET A 23 -4.06 3.61 11.79
CA MET A 23 -2.82 2.95 12.20
C MET A 23 -1.73 3.97 12.59
N PHE A 24 -1.54 5.03 11.82
CA PHE A 24 -0.57 6.08 12.12
C PHE A 24 -0.88 6.79 13.43
N ARG A 25 -2.17 7.04 13.71
CA ARG A 25 -2.61 7.59 15.00
C ARG A 25 -2.34 6.61 16.14
N ALA A 26 -2.60 5.31 15.95
CA ALA A 26 -2.42 4.29 16.98
C ALA A 26 -0.95 4.09 17.37
N VAL A 27 -0.02 4.19 16.42
CA VAL A 27 1.42 3.98 16.69
C VAL A 27 2.15 5.26 17.10
N LYS A 28 1.50 6.43 17.02
CA LYS A 28 2.10 7.72 17.40
C LYS A 28 2.54 7.71 18.86
N GLY A 29 3.82 7.99 19.10
CA GLY A 29 4.41 8.02 20.45
C GLY A 29 4.91 6.65 20.96
N THR A 30 4.80 5.60 20.16
CA THR A 30 5.36 4.27 20.46
C THR A 30 6.77 4.11 19.86
N SER A 31 7.43 2.99 20.15
CA SER A 31 8.71 2.63 19.52
C SER A 31 8.56 2.04 18.10
N PHE A 32 7.33 1.78 17.65
CA PHE A 32 7.09 1.20 16.33
C PHE A 32 7.58 2.14 15.21
N LYS A 33 8.27 1.57 14.23
CA LYS A 33 8.68 2.26 13.01
C LYS A 33 7.74 1.85 11.89
N ILE A 34 7.09 2.84 11.28
CA ILE A 34 6.24 2.65 10.11
C ILE A 34 7.14 2.52 8.88
N LEU A 35 6.94 1.47 8.10
CA LEU A 35 7.41 1.40 6.71
C LEU A 35 6.29 1.96 5.81
N ASP A 36 6.36 3.25 5.47
CA ASP A 36 5.32 3.89 4.67
C ASP A 36 5.51 3.58 3.18
N ILE A 37 4.80 2.54 2.72
CA ILE A 37 4.73 2.11 1.32
C ILE A 37 3.51 2.68 0.58
N SER A 38 2.68 3.51 1.23
CA SER A 38 1.36 3.89 0.74
C SER A 38 1.47 4.63 -0.60
N HIS A 39 2.25 5.72 -0.61
CA HIS A 39 2.34 6.59 -1.77
C HIS A 39 2.88 5.88 -3.00
N MET A 40 3.92 5.04 -2.87
CA MET A 40 4.45 4.30 -4.02
C MET A 40 3.48 3.23 -4.52
N SER A 41 2.69 2.63 -3.62
CA SER A 41 1.76 1.55 -3.96
C SER A 41 0.52 2.05 -4.68
N GLU A 42 0.08 3.27 -4.38
CA GLU A 42 -1.07 3.91 -5.03
C GLU A 42 -0.90 4.11 -6.54
N TYR A 43 0.34 4.22 -7.03
CA TYR A 43 0.62 4.31 -8.47
C TYR A 43 0.60 2.96 -9.19
N ARG A 44 0.47 1.85 -8.47
CA ARG A 44 0.67 0.50 -9.01
C ARG A 44 -0.63 -0.27 -9.25
N ALA A 45 -1.65 0.41 -9.77
CA ALA A 45 -2.89 -0.25 -10.18
C ALA A 45 -2.66 -1.39 -11.21
N ASP A 46 -1.55 -1.33 -11.95
CA ASP A 46 -1.10 -2.36 -12.90
C ASP A 46 -0.63 -3.66 -12.25
N ALA A 47 -0.27 -3.64 -10.97
CA ALA A 47 0.35 -4.78 -10.29
C ALA A 47 -0.66 -5.72 -9.62
N HIS A 48 -1.97 -5.49 -9.80
CA HIS A 48 -3.03 -6.35 -9.27
C HIS A 48 -3.34 -7.53 -10.21
N PRO A 49 -3.78 -8.69 -9.67
CA PRO A 49 -4.11 -9.85 -10.48
C PRO A 49 -5.40 -9.69 -11.30
N SER A 50 -6.28 -8.72 -10.97
CA SER A 50 -7.58 -8.55 -11.63
C SER A 50 -8.33 -9.89 -11.66
N ARG A 51 -8.62 -10.43 -12.85
CA ARG A 51 -9.36 -11.69 -13.06
C ARG A 51 -8.45 -12.90 -13.29
N SER A 52 -7.14 -12.74 -13.16
CA SER A 52 -6.16 -13.82 -13.31
C SER A 52 -6.48 -14.98 -12.36
N GLY A 53 -6.25 -16.21 -12.83
CA GLY A 53 -6.57 -17.44 -12.06
C GLY A 53 -8.06 -17.81 -12.06
N GLY A 54 -8.87 -17.29 -12.99
CA GLY A 54 -10.27 -17.70 -13.17
C GLY A 54 -11.25 -17.01 -12.21
N LYS A 55 -10.88 -15.86 -11.65
CA LYS A 55 -11.75 -15.10 -10.74
C LYS A 55 -12.94 -14.47 -11.48
N LYS A 56 -14.10 -14.49 -10.82
CA LYS A 56 -15.35 -13.89 -11.34
C LYS A 56 -15.45 -12.38 -11.09
N HIS A 57 -14.54 -11.80 -10.30
CA HIS A 57 -14.46 -10.38 -9.99
C HIS A 57 -13.01 -9.91 -10.13
N ASP A 58 -12.83 -8.60 -10.29
CA ASP A 58 -11.52 -7.97 -10.24
C ASP A 58 -11.00 -7.95 -8.80
N ASP A 59 -9.87 -8.61 -8.59
CA ASP A 59 -9.13 -8.50 -7.34
C ASP A 59 -8.17 -7.32 -7.40
N CYS A 60 -8.57 -6.22 -6.75
CA CYS A 60 -7.81 -4.98 -6.63
C CYS A 60 -7.13 -4.82 -5.25
N MET A 61 -7.11 -5.88 -4.43
CA MET A 61 -6.58 -5.81 -3.05
C MET A 61 -5.29 -6.61 -2.91
N HIS A 62 -5.12 -7.68 -3.69
CA HIS A 62 -3.91 -8.49 -3.70
C HIS A 62 -2.94 -8.02 -4.78
N TRP A 63 -1.68 -8.46 -4.67
CA TRP A 63 -0.61 -8.10 -5.59
C TRP A 63 -0.11 -9.34 -6.33
N CYS A 64 0.22 -9.18 -7.60
CA CYS A 64 0.91 -10.21 -8.38
C CYS A 64 2.33 -10.44 -7.86
N LEU A 65 2.82 -11.67 -8.03
CA LEU A 65 4.21 -12.05 -7.81
C LEU A 65 4.83 -12.61 -9.11
N PRO A 66 6.06 -12.20 -9.48
CA PRO A 66 6.85 -11.11 -8.88
C PRO A 66 6.18 -9.73 -9.08
N GLY A 67 6.45 -8.75 -8.21
CA GLY A 67 5.72 -7.48 -8.21
C GLY A 67 6.14 -6.45 -7.17
N ILE A 68 5.23 -5.52 -6.85
CA ILE A 68 5.53 -4.40 -5.94
C ILE A 68 5.91 -4.85 -4.52
N THR A 69 5.40 -6.00 -4.09
CA THR A 69 5.75 -6.63 -2.81
C THR A 69 7.24 -6.92 -2.69
N ASP A 70 7.93 -7.14 -3.81
CA ASP A 70 9.39 -7.33 -3.82
C ASP A 70 10.09 -6.01 -3.48
N SER A 71 9.63 -4.90 -4.05
CA SER A 71 10.14 -3.56 -3.69
C SER A 71 9.86 -3.19 -2.23
N TRP A 72 8.73 -3.62 -1.66
CA TRP A 72 8.46 -3.42 -0.23
C TRP A 72 9.45 -4.19 0.63
N ASN A 73 9.78 -5.42 0.24
CA ASN A 73 10.79 -6.23 0.94
C ASN A 73 12.17 -5.58 0.84
N ASP A 74 12.56 -5.05 -0.32
CA ASP A 74 13.82 -4.33 -0.49
C ASP A 74 13.90 -3.11 0.42
N LEU A 75 12.83 -2.32 0.52
CA LEU A 75 12.75 -1.17 1.43
C LEU A 75 12.84 -1.63 2.90
N LEU A 76 12.11 -2.69 3.27
CA LEU A 76 12.17 -3.25 4.62
C LEU A 76 13.60 -3.65 4.99
N VAL A 77 14.29 -4.41 4.12
CA VAL A 77 15.67 -4.83 4.33
C VAL A 77 16.60 -3.61 4.45
N ALA A 78 16.42 -2.59 3.61
CA ALA A 78 17.20 -1.36 3.70
C ALA A 78 16.96 -0.61 5.02
N HIS A 79 15.74 -0.64 5.57
CA HIS A 79 15.44 -0.05 6.88
C HIS A 79 16.06 -0.85 8.04
N LEU A 80 16.01 -2.18 7.99
CA LEU A 80 16.62 -3.04 9.02
C LEU A 80 18.14 -2.93 9.04
N ASN A 81 18.78 -2.78 7.87
CA ASN A 81 20.23 -2.63 7.77
C ASN A 81 20.76 -1.25 8.18
N ARG A 82 19.88 -0.27 8.38
CA ARG A 82 20.23 1.09 8.85
C ARG A 82 20.04 1.26 10.37
N ALA A 83 19.43 0.27 11.03
CA ALA A 83 19.12 0.30 12.46
C ALA A 83 20.28 -0.24 13.31
#